data_AF-A0A1Y6BAU2-F1
#
_entry.id   AF-A0A1Y6BAU2-F1
#
_cell.length_a   1.000
_cell.length_b   1.000
_cell.length_c   1.000
_cell.angle_alpha   90.00
_cell.angle_beta   90.00
_cell.angle_gamma   90.00
#
_symmetry.space_group_name_H-M   'P 1'
#
loop_
_entity.id
_entity.type
_entity.pdbx_description
1 polymer ?
#
loop_
_entity_poly.entity_id
_entity_poly.type
_entity_poly.pdbx_seq_one_letter_code
_entity_poly.pdbx_strand_id
1 'polypeptide(L)'
;MKYVALAGTIALLASCGNESVSTLDAVIPITTESEARLGFGIDPIYEQNYENCVEFDDGVVSEDSHSESTFNSGAPSLKLDQRQITTHKEVDRFLNASISGSFSYLGATGSFSTSYENRFDLDSDNLTIGIEAIADYGRFYLKNVRIKPEYAALSDKEFERRCGREYISGYRLGQGVYILMSLSESTLETYEKITADFDASKGGNTIESNFVKSAELLSKYGQLTVAARVFGGGDVASLSALLANSKDAEKFMTQIESYLKKMKKSQAVRTKYLTSAYPGRPNDISAVTFQSYKKETLTDLYSDYRKVMTSLSRVRSYIREGGPALRRYFGSRLCQVSESSRGPNCNEYISALNTLKDDLEEAVAVINKHASNCIAARQTSECKTPDVETLNVYDLTIIRWPGQYKKVLLDQLLGSL
;
A
#
# COMPACT_ATOMS: atom_id res chain seq x y z
N MET A 1 3.38 45.42 40.96
CA MET A 1 3.00 45.93 39.63
C MET A 1 1.73 45.21 39.21
N LYS A 2 0.67 45.98 38.97
CA LYS A 2 -0.66 45.53 38.57
C LYS A 2 -0.70 45.46 37.04
N TYR A 3 -1.28 44.40 36.47
CA TYR A 3 -1.87 44.47 35.14
C TYR A 3 -3.34 44.06 35.23
N VAL A 4 -4.15 44.91 34.63
CA VAL A 4 -5.61 44.94 34.59
C VAL A 4 -6.05 44.47 33.20
N ALA A 5 -7.10 43.63 33.19
CA ALA A 5 -8.16 43.38 32.20
C ALA A 5 -7.94 43.63 30.70
N LEU A 6 -8.45 42.69 29.87
CA LEU A 6 -9.59 43.01 28.99
C LEU A 6 -10.38 41.74 28.61
N ALA A 7 -11.69 41.79 28.85
CA ALA A 7 -12.69 40.83 28.40
C ALA A 7 -13.13 41.14 26.96
N GLY A 8 -13.58 40.13 26.21
CA GLY A 8 -14.09 40.30 24.85
C GLY A 8 -14.98 39.15 24.39
N THR A 9 -16.26 39.25 24.76
CA THR A 9 -17.46 38.93 23.96
C THR A 9 -17.51 37.65 23.11
N ILE A 10 -18.27 36.66 23.60
CA ILE A 10 -18.79 35.53 22.81
C ILE A 10 -20.02 36.02 22.04
N ALA A 11 -19.94 36.08 20.71
CA ALA A 11 -21.08 36.26 19.83
C ALA A 11 -21.52 34.88 19.29
N LEU A 12 -22.71 34.43 19.72
CA LEU A 12 -23.44 33.35 19.05
C LEU A 12 -23.95 33.90 17.71
N LEU A 13 -23.41 33.41 16.61
CA LEU A 13 -24.06 33.49 15.30
C LEU A 13 -24.53 32.08 14.92
N ALA A 14 -25.86 31.93 14.90
CA ALA A 14 -26.55 30.81 14.31
C ALA A 14 -26.32 30.82 12.79
N SER A 15 -25.38 29.99 12.33
CA SER A 15 -25.22 29.65 10.92
C SER A 15 -26.38 28.76 10.51
N CYS A 16 -27.25 29.26 9.62
CA CYS A 16 -28.20 28.42 8.90
C CYS A 16 -27.43 27.32 8.14
N GLY A 17 -27.88 26.08 8.29
CA GLY A 17 -27.23 24.91 7.72
C GLY A 17 -27.24 24.94 6.20
N ASN A 18 -26.06 25.07 5.60
CA ASN A 18 -25.80 24.38 4.36
C ASN A 18 -25.59 22.91 4.74
N GLU A 19 -26.53 22.05 4.37
CA GLU A 19 -26.29 20.61 4.31
C GLU A 19 -25.08 20.41 3.38
N SER A 20 -23.91 20.24 3.99
CA SER A 20 -22.76 19.70 3.29
C SER A 20 -23.17 18.29 2.91
N VAL A 21 -23.56 18.11 1.65
CA VAL A 21 -23.58 16.79 1.03
C VAL A 21 -22.16 16.27 1.20
N SER A 22 -21.97 15.38 2.17
CA SER A 22 -20.71 14.69 2.34
C SER A 22 -20.55 13.81 1.11
N THR A 23 -19.87 14.34 0.08
CA THR A 23 -19.45 13.55 -1.06
C THR A 23 -18.50 12.49 -0.49
N LEU A 24 -18.98 11.25 -0.48
CA LEU A 24 -18.12 10.08 -0.35
C LEU A 24 -17.29 10.06 -1.63
N ASP A 25 -16.21 10.83 -1.65
CA ASP A 25 -15.26 10.86 -2.78
C ASP A 25 -14.60 9.48 -2.84
N ALA A 26 -15.08 8.59 -3.71
CA ALA A 26 -14.38 7.34 -3.98
C ALA A 26 -13.09 7.69 -4.72
N VAL A 27 -11.95 7.47 -4.05
CA VAL A 27 -10.63 7.75 -4.61
C VAL A 27 -10.20 6.57 -5.46
N ILE A 28 -10.08 6.78 -6.77
CA ILE A 28 -9.61 5.76 -7.70
C ILE A 28 -8.12 6.00 -8.00
N PRO A 29 -7.23 5.04 -7.67
CA PRO A 29 -5.82 5.09 -8.03
C PRO A 29 -5.62 4.96 -9.54
N ILE A 30 -4.59 5.61 -10.08
CA ILE A 30 -4.34 5.62 -11.53
C ILE A 30 -3.65 4.33 -11.97
N THR A 31 -4.31 3.57 -12.84
CA THR A 31 -3.70 2.47 -13.59
C THR A 31 -3.07 2.99 -14.89
N THR A 32 -1.98 2.38 -15.35
CA THR A 32 -1.34 2.71 -16.64
C THR A 32 -2.24 2.43 -17.85
N GLU A 33 -3.28 1.62 -17.68
CA GLU A 33 -4.20 1.21 -18.76
C GLU A 33 -5.45 2.09 -18.86
N SER A 34 -5.68 3.00 -17.90
CA SER A 34 -6.76 3.97 -18.03
C SER A 34 -6.38 5.35 -17.51
N GLU A 35 -6.00 6.23 -18.42
CA GLU A 35 -6.16 7.66 -18.19
C GLU A 35 -7.64 7.98 -18.20
N ALA A 36 -8.28 7.70 -17.07
CA ALA A 36 -9.68 7.97 -16.86
C ALA A 36 -9.95 9.47 -17.15
N ARG A 37 -10.96 9.73 -17.98
CA ARG A 37 -11.26 11.08 -18.47
C ARG A 37 -12.37 11.68 -17.61
N LEU A 38 -12.28 12.98 -17.36
CA LEU A 38 -13.35 13.67 -16.64
C LEU A 38 -14.70 13.48 -17.35
N GLY A 39 -15.74 13.26 -16.55
CA GLY A 39 -17.10 13.00 -17.00
C GLY A 39 -17.34 11.57 -17.49
N PHE A 40 -16.30 10.75 -17.66
CA PHE A 40 -16.53 9.35 -17.96
C PHE A 40 -17.23 8.70 -16.77
N GLY A 41 -18.18 7.86 -17.12
CA GLY A 41 -18.81 6.98 -16.16
C GLY A 41 -17.80 6.00 -15.57
N ILE A 42 -17.99 5.68 -14.31
CA ILE A 42 -17.21 4.67 -13.63
C ILE A 42 -18.12 3.84 -12.74
N ASP A 43 -17.86 2.55 -12.71
CA ASP A 43 -18.35 1.72 -11.64
C ASP A 43 -17.21 1.53 -10.64
N PRO A 44 -17.25 2.17 -9.45
CA PRO A 44 -16.20 2.03 -8.44
C PRO A 44 -16.03 0.57 -7.98
N ILE A 45 -16.99 -0.30 -8.30
CA ILE A 45 -16.95 -1.75 -8.06
C ILE A 45 -15.91 -2.43 -8.93
N TYR A 46 -16.00 -2.23 -10.24
CA TYR A 46 -15.22 -2.95 -11.24
C TYR A 46 -14.05 -2.13 -11.77
N GLU A 47 -13.98 -0.84 -11.38
CA GLU A 47 -13.06 0.16 -11.93
C GLU A 47 -13.07 0.19 -13.48
N GLN A 48 -14.21 -0.20 -14.06
CA GLN A 48 -14.42 -0.17 -15.49
C GLN A 48 -14.81 1.26 -15.90
N ASN A 49 -14.17 1.76 -16.95
CA ASN A 49 -14.58 3.02 -17.58
C ASN A 49 -15.78 2.79 -18.49
N TYR A 50 -16.77 3.67 -18.35
CA TYR A 50 -18.00 3.67 -19.12
C TYR A 50 -18.03 4.88 -20.06
N GLU A 51 -19.14 5.03 -20.79
CA GLU A 51 -19.34 6.17 -21.66
C GLU A 51 -19.37 7.50 -20.87
N ASN A 52 -19.04 8.60 -21.53
CA ASN A 52 -19.24 9.93 -20.96
C ASN A 52 -20.72 10.32 -21.06
N CYS A 53 -21.45 10.10 -19.97
CA CYS A 53 -22.88 10.37 -19.89
C CYS A 53 -23.24 11.76 -19.34
N VAL A 54 -22.23 12.59 -19.05
CA VAL A 54 -22.43 13.96 -18.59
C VAL A 54 -21.90 14.99 -19.57
N GLU A 55 -22.53 16.15 -19.56
CA GLU A 55 -21.98 17.38 -20.08
C GLU A 55 -21.65 18.31 -18.91
N PHE A 56 -20.70 19.20 -19.11
CA PHE A 56 -20.23 20.15 -18.12
C PHE A 56 -19.70 21.39 -18.85
N ASP A 57 -19.68 22.51 -18.15
CA ASP A 57 -19.16 23.74 -18.73
C ASP A 57 -17.63 23.66 -18.89
N ASP A 58 -17.08 24.34 -19.89
CA ASP A 58 -15.65 24.28 -20.18
C ASP A 58 -14.79 24.71 -18.98
N GLY A 59 -13.73 23.93 -18.73
CA GLY A 59 -12.76 24.15 -17.67
C GLY A 59 -13.02 23.34 -16.40
N VAL A 60 -12.13 23.50 -15.43
CA VAL A 60 -12.20 22.89 -14.10
C VAL A 60 -12.08 23.96 -13.03
N VAL A 61 -12.77 23.80 -11.88
CA VAL A 61 -12.55 24.64 -10.70
C VAL A 61 -11.47 23.99 -9.85
N SER A 62 -10.48 24.75 -9.41
CA SER A 62 -9.62 24.31 -8.31
C SER A 62 -10.31 24.59 -6.98
N GLU A 63 -10.38 23.61 -6.07
CA GLU A 63 -10.87 23.82 -4.70
C GLU A 63 -10.14 24.98 -4.01
N ASP A 64 -8.84 25.10 -4.28
CA ASP A 64 -7.97 26.12 -3.69
C ASP A 64 -8.25 27.54 -4.22
N SER A 65 -8.99 27.68 -5.32
CA SER A 65 -9.35 28.99 -5.89
C SER A 65 -10.40 29.75 -5.07
N HIS A 66 -10.97 29.13 -4.03
CA HIS A 66 -11.77 29.81 -3.00
C HIS A 66 -10.92 30.26 -1.80
N SER A 67 -9.64 29.89 -1.75
CA SER A 67 -8.69 30.52 -0.83
C SER A 67 -8.04 31.69 -1.57
N GLU A 68 -8.28 32.92 -1.12
CA GLU A 68 -7.64 34.15 -1.65
C GLU A 68 -6.13 34.22 -1.32
N SER A 69 -5.45 33.09 -1.31
CA SER A 69 -4.04 33.02 -0.99
C SER A 69 -3.24 33.20 -2.29
N THR A 70 -2.63 34.37 -2.44
CA THR A 70 -1.69 34.72 -3.50
C THR A 70 -0.33 34.02 -3.33
N PHE A 71 -0.36 32.74 -2.94
CA PHE A 71 0.87 31.99 -2.74
C PHE A 71 1.56 31.73 -4.08
N ASN A 72 2.76 32.32 -4.17
CA ASN A 72 3.83 32.02 -5.11
C ASN A 72 3.80 30.56 -5.58
N SER A 73 3.93 30.36 -6.89
CA SER A 73 4.24 29.17 -7.73
C SER A 73 4.68 27.79 -7.16
N GLY A 74 4.84 27.59 -5.85
CA GLY A 74 5.05 26.31 -5.17
C GLY A 74 3.77 25.51 -4.92
N ALA A 75 3.93 24.28 -4.42
CA ALA A 75 2.81 23.43 -4.04
C ALA A 75 2.13 23.97 -2.76
N PRO A 76 0.79 24.09 -2.72
CA PRO A 76 0.03 24.51 -1.55
C PRO A 76 0.35 23.70 -0.29
N SER A 77 0.69 22.42 -0.43
CA SER A 77 1.16 21.61 0.68
C SER A 77 2.26 20.63 0.25
N LEU A 78 3.25 20.47 1.13
CA LEU A 78 4.24 19.40 1.08
C LEU A 78 3.91 18.42 2.20
N LYS A 79 3.57 17.19 1.86
CA LYS A 79 3.38 16.09 2.80
C LYS A 79 4.69 15.31 2.90
N LEU A 80 5.25 15.25 4.10
CA LEU A 80 6.34 14.34 4.45
C LEU A 80 5.78 13.33 5.44
N ASP A 81 5.88 12.05 5.11
CA ASP A 81 5.48 10.98 6.01
C ASP A 81 6.48 9.84 5.98
N GLN A 82 6.67 9.21 7.15
CA GLN A 82 7.61 8.13 7.36
C GLN A 82 6.94 7.08 8.24
N ARG A 83 6.87 5.85 7.73
CA ARG A 83 6.22 4.74 8.44
C ARG A 83 6.94 3.44 8.19
N GLN A 84 6.88 2.57 9.19
CA GLN A 84 7.25 1.18 9.04
C GLN A 84 6.17 0.48 8.23
N ILE A 85 6.58 -0.37 7.30
CA ILE A 85 5.70 -1.15 6.45
C ILE A 85 5.91 -2.62 6.79
N THR A 86 4.85 -3.22 7.31
CA THR A 86 4.83 -4.59 7.84
C THR A 86 4.04 -5.54 6.95
N THR A 87 3.24 -5.02 6.02
CA THR A 87 2.40 -5.84 5.14
C THR A 87 2.44 -5.37 3.70
N HIS A 88 2.16 -6.28 2.76
CA HIS A 88 1.96 -5.93 1.35
C HIS A 88 0.82 -4.93 1.15
N LYS A 89 -0.28 -5.09 1.91
CA LYS A 89 -1.39 -4.11 1.92
C LYS A 89 -0.91 -2.69 2.24
N GLU A 90 0.03 -2.56 3.18
CA GLU A 90 0.63 -1.27 3.53
C GLU A 90 1.54 -0.73 2.42
N VAL A 91 2.32 -1.58 1.72
CA VAL A 91 3.06 -1.15 0.53
C VAL A 91 2.12 -0.65 -0.56
N ASP A 92 1.05 -1.40 -0.87
CA ASP A 92 0.11 -1.03 -1.92
C ASP A 92 -0.59 0.30 -1.59
N ARG A 93 -1.01 0.47 -0.34
CA ARG A 93 -1.57 1.74 0.17
C ARG A 93 -0.55 2.88 0.15
N PHE A 94 0.70 2.60 0.52
CA PHE A 94 1.79 3.57 0.55
C PHE A 94 2.15 4.06 -0.87
N LEU A 95 2.29 3.14 -1.82
CA LEU A 95 2.59 3.45 -3.22
C LEU A 95 1.39 3.94 -4.02
N ASN A 96 0.20 4.03 -3.39
CA ASN A 96 -1.08 4.33 -4.04
C ASN A 96 -1.31 3.44 -5.27
N ALA A 97 -0.90 2.16 -5.19
CA ALA A 97 -1.06 1.19 -6.25
C ALA A 97 -2.52 0.71 -6.29
N SER A 98 -3.09 0.69 -7.48
CA SER A 98 -4.45 0.21 -7.73
C SER A 98 -4.54 -1.32 -7.60
N ILE A 99 -5.19 -1.79 -6.54
CA ILE A 99 -5.42 -3.22 -6.25
C ILE A 99 -6.50 -3.81 -7.17
N SER A 100 -7.29 -2.98 -7.85
CA SER A 100 -8.25 -3.45 -8.88
C SER A 100 -7.60 -4.24 -10.01
N GLY A 101 -6.35 -3.88 -10.35
CA GLY A 101 -5.51 -4.69 -11.22
C GLY A 101 -5.39 -6.11 -10.68
N SER A 102 -5.00 -6.30 -9.42
CA SER A 102 -4.64 -7.61 -8.87
C SER A 102 -5.80 -8.60 -8.63
N PHE A 103 -7.07 -8.17 -8.59
CA PHE A 103 -8.19 -9.15 -8.52
C PHE A 103 -8.45 -9.87 -9.83
N SER A 104 -8.25 -9.19 -10.97
CA SER A 104 -8.22 -9.88 -12.26
C SER A 104 -7.03 -10.86 -12.34
N TYR A 105 -6.01 -10.71 -11.48
CA TYR A 105 -4.80 -11.54 -11.48
C TYR A 105 -4.95 -12.84 -10.69
N LEU A 106 -5.91 -12.93 -9.76
CA LEU A 106 -6.25 -14.22 -9.13
C LEU A 106 -6.78 -15.24 -10.16
N GLY A 107 -7.15 -14.80 -11.37
CA GLY A 107 -7.48 -15.66 -12.52
C GLY A 107 -6.55 -15.55 -13.74
N ALA A 108 -5.68 -14.53 -13.83
CA ALA A 108 -4.83 -14.30 -15.00
C ALA A 108 -3.43 -13.78 -14.62
N THR A 109 -2.39 -14.52 -15.00
CA THR A 109 -0.98 -14.19 -14.77
C THR A 109 -0.56 -12.92 -15.54
N GLY A 110 -0.69 -11.73 -14.96
CA GLY A 110 -0.24 -10.44 -15.52
C GLY A 110 1.07 -9.95 -14.89
N SER A 111 1.86 -9.16 -15.62
CA SER A 111 3.31 -8.99 -15.42
C SER A 111 3.77 -7.62 -14.89
N PHE A 112 2.88 -6.76 -14.36
CA PHE A 112 3.26 -5.38 -13.98
C PHE A 112 3.41 -5.13 -12.47
N SER A 113 2.66 -5.80 -11.59
CA SER A 113 2.90 -5.73 -10.14
C SER A 113 4.18 -6.49 -9.75
N THR A 114 4.54 -7.51 -10.53
CA THR A 114 5.65 -8.44 -10.26
C THR A 114 7.02 -7.77 -10.21
N SER A 115 7.26 -6.65 -10.89
CA SER A 115 8.62 -6.06 -10.92
C SER A 115 9.01 -5.28 -9.65
N TYR A 116 8.04 -4.71 -8.92
CA TYR A 116 8.29 -4.10 -7.62
C TYR A 116 8.15 -5.12 -6.49
N GLU A 117 7.21 -6.06 -6.64
CA GLU A 117 7.01 -7.18 -5.71
C GLU A 117 8.23 -8.09 -5.63
N ASN A 118 8.92 -8.36 -6.75
CA ASN A 118 10.19 -9.11 -6.75
C ASN A 118 11.38 -8.32 -6.18
N ARG A 119 11.27 -6.99 -6.02
CA ARG A 119 12.38 -6.14 -5.56
C ARG A 119 12.34 -5.87 -4.05
N PHE A 120 11.16 -5.99 -3.45
CA PHE A 120 10.95 -5.84 -2.03
C PHE A 120 10.30 -7.12 -1.53
N ASP A 121 11.13 -8.10 -1.17
CA ASP A 121 10.68 -9.24 -0.40
C ASP A 121 10.19 -8.69 0.95
N LEU A 122 8.88 -8.49 1.10
CA LEU A 122 8.28 -8.20 2.40
C LEU A 122 8.09 -9.52 3.13
N ASP A 123 9.21 -10.21 3.33
CA ASP A 123 9.24 -11.36 4.22
C ASP A 123 9.06 -10.88 5.67
N SER A 124 8.51 -11.75 6.51
CA SER A 124 8.46 -11.54 7.98
C SER A 124 9.82 -11.20 8.60
N ASP A 125 10.91 -11.51 7.89
CA ASP A 125 12.28 -11.37 8.36
C ASP A 125 12.90 -10.04 7.89
N ASN A 126 12.21 -9.31 7.01
CA ASN A 126 12.69 -8.07 6.42
C ASN A 126 11.97 -6.88 7.04
N LEU A 127 12.76 -5.93 7.54
CA LEU A 127 12.21 -4.66 7.99
C LEU A 127 12.12 -3.70 6.82
N THR A 128 10.91 -3.20 6.52
CA THR A 128 10.70 -2.21 5.48
C THR A 128 10.24 -0.88 6.07
N ILE A 129 10.86 0.21 5.64
CA ILE A 129 10.48 1.57 5.98
C ILE A 129 10.12 2.32 4.70
N GLY A 130 8.94 2.93 4.71
CA GLY A 130 8.48 3.85 3.67
C GLY A 130 8.69 5.30 4.10
N ILE A 131 9.27 6.11 3.21
CA ILE A 131 9.32 7.57 3.31
C ILE A 131 8.64 8.15 2.07
N GLU A 132 7.59 8.94 2.24
CA GLU A 132 6.93 9.65 1.14
C GLU A 132 7.14 11.16 1.29
N ALA A 133 7.37 11.80 0.14
CA ALA A 133 7.40 13.24 0.02
C ALA A 133 6.56 13.66 -1.18
N ILE A 134 5.40 14.26 -0.92
CA ILE A 134 4.40 14.56 -1.94
C ILE A 134 4.09 16.05 -1.90
N ALA A 135 4.28 16.71 -3.03
CA ALA A 135 3.75 18.02 -3.30
C ALA A 135 2.34 17.87 -3.89
N ASP A 136 1.34 18.34 -3.15
CA ASP A 136 -0.07 18.34 -3.57
C ASP A 136 -0.44 19.71 -4.15
N TYR A 137 -0.95 19.69 -5.36
CA TYR A 137 -1.36 20.89 -6.13
C TYR A 137 -2.85 21.17 -6.09
N GLY A 138 -3.59 20.45 -5.24
CA GLY A 138 -5.00 20.68 -4.99
C GLY A 138 -5.91 19.74 -5.79
N ARG A 139 -7.21 20.00 -5.64
CA ARG A 139 -8.27 19.22 -6.26
C ARG A 139 -8.95 20.03 -7.35
N PHE A 140 -9.26 19.37 -8.46
CA PHE A 140 -9.83 19.99 -9.65
C PHE A 140 -11.14 19.29 -9.98
N TYR A 141 -12.23 20.05 -10.08
CA TYR A 141 -13.58 19.52 -10.29
C TYR A 141 -14.22 20.07 -11.56
N LEU A 142 -15.14 19.29 -12.12
CA LEU A 142 -16.06 19.71 -13.18
C LEU A 142 -17.06 20.75 -12.70
N LYS A 143 -17.50 21.63 -13.60
CA LYS A 143 -18.50 22.68 -13.33
C LYS A 143 -19.84 22.33 -13.94
N ASN A 144 -20.92 22.66 -13.22
CA ASN A 144 -22.28 22.64 -13.74
C ASN A 144 -22.62 21.33 -14.49
N VAL A 145 -22.27 20.21 -13.86
CA VAL A 145 -22.42 18.89 -14.46
C VAL A 145 -23.91 18.58 -14.66
N ARG A 146 -24.28 18.14 -15.87
CA ARG A 146 -25.64 17.73 -16.24
C ARG A 146 -25.58 16.39 -16.96
N ILE A 147 -26.58 15.53 -16.75
CA ILE A 147 -26.71 14.30 -17.54
C ILE A 147 -27.12 14.69 -18.96
N LYS A 148 -26.47 14.13 -19.99
CA LYS A 148 -26.86 14.44 -21.37
C LYS A 148 -28.28 13.91 -21.66
N PRO A 149 -29.09 14.63 -22.46
CA PRO A 149 -30.49 14.29 -22.66
C PRO A 149 -30.75 12.83 -23.10
N GLU A 150 -29.89 12.27 -23.94
CA GLU A 150 -29.99 10.90 -24.45
C GLU A 150 -29.85 9.83 -23.37
N TYR A 151 -29.15 10.12 -22.26
CA TYR A 151 -29.03 9.21 -21.12
C TYR A 151 -30.08 9.50 -20.03
N ALA A 152 -30.56 10.74 -19.93
CA ALA A 152 -31.60 11.12 -18.97
C ALA A 152 -32.92 10.34 -19.17
N ALA A 153 -33.23 9.97 -20.41
CA ALA A 153 -34.43 9.18 -20.75
C ALA A 153 -34.31 7.67 -20.48
N LEU A 154 -33.11 7.16 -20.14
CA LEU A 154 -32.89 5.74 -19.90
C LEU A 154 -33.47 5.29 -18.55
N SER A 155 -33.91 4.03 -18.48
CA SER A 155 -34.20 3.38 -17.20
C SER A 155 -32.93 3.27 -16.36
N ASP A 156 -33.05 3.22 -15.03
CA ASP A 156 -31.88 3.20 -14.13
C ASP A 156 -30.93 2.04 -14.46
N LYS A 157 -31.46 0.86 -14.77
CA LYS A 157 -30.66 -0.31 -15.15
C LYS A 157 -29.88 -0.10 -16.45
N GLU A 158 -30.49 0.51 -17.45
CA GLU A 158 -29.83 0.77 -18.73
C GLU A 158 -28.84 1.93 -18.63
N PHE A 159 -29.16 2.92 -17.80
CA PHE A 159 -28.25 4.00 -17.44
C PHE A 159 -26.99 3.45 -16.76
N GLU A 160 -27.13 2.69 -15.67
CA GLU A 160 -26.00 2.08 -14.96
C GLU A 160 -25.14 1.21 -15.89
N ARG A 161 -25.77 0.46 -16.81
CA ARG A 161 -25.05 -0.39 -17.77
C ARG A 161 -24.18 0.40 -18.74
N ARG A 162 -24.60 1.60 -19.14
CA ARG A 162 -23.89 2.44 -20.13
C ARG A 162 -22.97 3.48 -19.51
N CYS A 163 -23.33 3.97 -18.34
CA CYS A 163 -22.74 5.11 -17.67
C CYS A 163 -22.03 4.71 -16.36
N GLY A 164 -22.14 3.47 -15.90
CA GLY A 164 -21.70 3.12 -14.56
C GLY A 164 -22.55 3.79 -13.47
N ARG A 165 -22.08 3.71 -12.23
CA ARG A 165 -22.81 4.19 -11.04
C ARG A 165 -22.45 5.62 -10.68
N GLU A 166 -21.22 6.01 -10.96
CA GLU A 166 -20.68 7.33 -10.69
C GLU A 166 -20.04 7.88 -11.97
N TYR A 167 -19.64 9.14 -11.93
CA TYR A 167 -18.78 9.72 -12.97
C TYR A 167 -17.55 10.32 -12.33
N ILE A 168 -16.48 10.46 -13.12
CA ILE A 168 -15.25 11.12 -12.69
C ILE A 168 -15.49 12.62 -12.67
N SER A 169 -15.78 13.13 -11.48
CA SER A 169 -16.10 14.53 -11.23
C SER A 169 -14.86 15.40 -11.09
N GLY A 170 -13.71 14.80 -10.81
CA GLY A 170 -12.49 15.55 -10.61
C GLY A 170 -11.22 14.71 -10.53
N TYR A 171 -10.12 15.37 -10.20
CA TYR A 171 -8.83 14.73 -9.94
C TYR A 171 -7.98 15.56 -8.97
N ARG A 172 -6.99 14.91 -8.35
CA ARG A 172 -5.93 15.57 -7.59
C ARG A 172 -4.65 15.60 -8.41
N LEU A 173 -3.97 16.74 -8.43
CA LEU A 173 -2.64 16.84 -9.01
C LEU A 173 -1.59 16.73 -7.93
N GLY A 174 -0.56 15.94 -8.20
CA GLY A 174 0.58 15.85 -7.32
C GLY A 174 1.84 15.42 -8.04
N GLN A 175 2.95 15.61 -7.36
CA GLN A 175 4.25 15.08 -7.74
C GLN A 175 4.98 14.70 -6.46
N GLY A 176 5.95 13.80 -6.56
CA GLY A 176 6.65 13.39 -5.36
C GLY A 176 7.54 12.19 -5.56
N VAL A 177 8.00 11.68 -4.43
CA VAL A 177 8.83 10.50 -4.34
C VAL A 177 8.32 9.58 -3.24
N TYR A 178 8.26 8.30 -3.55
CA TYR A 178 8.12 7.23 -2.59
C TYR A 178 9.47 6.55 -2.46
N ILE A 179 9.99 6.44 -1.24
CA ILE A 179 11.24 5.75 -0.95
C ILE A 179 10.89 4.55 -0.07
N LEU A 180 11.33 3.38 -0.51
CA LEU A 180 11.24 2.14 0.26
C LEU A 180 12.66 1.71 0.60
N MET A 181 12.91 1.53 1.89
CA MET A 181 14.14 1.02 2.46
C MET A 181 13.86 -0.35 3.06
N SER A 182 14.62 -1.36 2.66
CA SER A 182 14.45 -2.73 3.14
C SER A 182 15.77 -3.26 3.67
N LEU A 183 15.74 -3.73 4.92
CA LEU A 183 16.83 -4.43 5.57
C LEU A 183 16.51 -5.92 5.57
N SER A 184 17.33 -6.69 4.88
CA SER A 184 17.20 -8.15 4.82
C SER A 184 17.67 -8.81 6.12
N GLU A 185 17.01 -9.91 6.50
CA GLU A 185 17.47 -10.84 7.55
C GLU A 185 17.62 -10.23 8.96
N SER A 186 16.63 -9.44 9.39
CA SER A 186 16.61 -8.93 10.76
C SER A 186 16.20 -10.02 11.75
N THR A 187 16.97 -10.19 12.84
CA THR A 187 16.50 -11.03 13.96
C THR A 187 15.33 -10.36 14.67
N LEU A 188 14.44 -11.10 15.33
CA LEU A 188 13.34 -10.51 16.13
C LEU A 188 13.84 -9.44 17.13
N GLU A 189 14.98 -9.67 17.78
CA GLU A 189 15.60 -8.71 18.69
C GLU A 189 16.08 -7.44 17.95
N THR A 190 16.64 -7.62 16.75
CA THR A 190 17.01 -6.52 15.86
C THR A 190 15.77 -5.73 15.45
N TYR A 191 14.67 -6.41 15.12
CA TYR A 191 13.42 -5.80 14.72
C TYR A 191 12.80 -4.94 15.82
N GLU A 192 12.73 -5.45 17.05
CA GLU A 192 12.20 -4.71 18.21
C GLU A 192 13.05 -3.46 18.50
N LYS A 193 14.37 -3.60 18.48
CA LYS A 193 15.30 -2.48 18.68
C LYS A 193 15.16 -1.43 17.60
N ILE A 194 15.12 -1.84 16.33
CA ILE A 194 14.97 -0.88 15.23
C ILE A 194 13.60 -0.20 15.28
N THR A 195 12.53 -0.93 15.61
CA THR A 195 11.18 -0.34 15.73
C THR A 195 11.16 0.75 16.80
N ALA A 196 11.75 0.48 17.97
CA ALA A 196 11.86 1.46 19.05
C ALA A 196 12.71 2.68 18.66
N ASP A 197 13.87 2.46 18.03
CA ASP A 197 14.76 3.53 17.57
C ASP A 197 14.13 4.34 16.43
N PHE A 198 13.37 3.68 15.55
CA PHE A 198 12.65 4.29 14.45
C PHE A 198 11.54 5.21 14.95
N ASP A 199 10.74 4.76 15.92
CA ASP A 199 9.69 5.59 16.53
C ASP A 199 10.26 6.81 17.24
N ALA A 200 11.44 6.68 17.88
CA ALA A 200 12.17 7.80 18.45
C ALA A 200 12.72 8.76 17.37
N SER A 201 12.99 8.27 16.15
CA SER A 201 13.57 9.05 15.06
C SER A 201 12.57 9.89 14.24
N LYS A 202 11.25 9.71 14.44
CA LYS A 202 10.14 10.38 13.69
C LYS A 202 10.06 11.92 13.83
N GLY A 203 11.06 12.57 14.44
CA GLY A 203 11.08 14.01 14.72
C GLY A 203 11.87 14.89 13.74
N GLY A 204 12.20 14.43 12.53
CA GLY A 204 12.90 15.27 11.54
C GLY A 204 11.96 16.13 10.70
N ASN A 205 12.32 17.40 10.50
CA ASN A 205 11.55 18.37 9.71
C ASN A 205 11.83 18.30 8.20
N THR A 206 12.76 17.46 7.75
CA THR A 206 13.17 17.36 6.35
C THR A 206 13.29 15.91 5.89
N ILE A 207 13.05 15.67 4.60
CA ILE A 207 13.15 14.36 3.95
C ILE A 207 14.57 13.81 4.09
N GLU A 208 15.57 14.68 3.86
CA GLU A 208 16.99 14.34 4.00
C GLU A 208 17.31 13.84 5.41
N SER A 209 16.90 14.57 6.46
CA SER A 209 17.18 14.17 7.84
C SER A 209 16.51 12.84 8.18
N ASN A 210 15.26 12.66 7.77
CA ASN A 210 14.48 11.44 7.99
C ASN A 210 15.09 10.23 7.29
N PHE A 211 15.50 10.40 6.03
CA PHE A 211 16.14 9.35 5.25
C PHE A 211 17.51 9.00 5.82
N VAL A 212 18.40 9.99 6.01
CA VAL A 212 19.78 9.72 6.47
C VAL A 212 19.76 9.07 7.85
N LYS A 213 18.95 9.55 8.79
CA LYS A 213 18.81 8.93 10.12
C LYS A 213 18.32 7.48 10.02
N SER A 214 17.32 7.23 9.19
CA SER A 214 16.79 5.87 8.99
C SER A 214 17.81 4.96 8.33
N ALA A 215 18.52 5.44 7.30
CA ALA A 215 19.54 4.68 6.60
C ALA A 215 20.76 4.40 7.49
N GLU A 216 21.21 5.37 8.29
CA GLU A 216 22.25 5.20 9.31
C GLU A 216 21.85 4.21 10.40
N LEU A 217 20.59 4.24 10.83
CA LEU A 217 20.07 3.27 11.80
C LEU A 217 20.09 1.87 11.21
N LEU A 218 19.50 1.68 10.03
CA LEU A 218 19.35 0.36 9.39
C LEU A 218 20.68 -0.24 8.96
N SER A 219 21.59 0.57 8.42
CA SER A 219 22.90 0.10 7.95
C SER A 219 23.82 -0.42 9.06
N LYS A 220 23.55 -0.09 10.34
CA LYS A 220 24.23 -0.72 11.49
C LYS A 220 23.89 -2.21 11.64
N TYR A 221 22.77 -2.64 11.08
CA TYR A 221 22.24 -3.99 11.27
C TYR A 221 22.41 -4.87 10.03
N GLY A 222 22.79 -4.32 8.88
CA GLY A 222 23.03 -5.09 7.66
C GLY A 222 23.03 -4.24 6.40
N GLN A 223 23.01 -4.92 5.24
CA GLN A 223 22.94 -4.26 3.94
C GLN A 223 21.55 -3.70 3.69
N LEU A 224 21.48 -2.43 3.29
CA LEU A 224 20.23 -1.73 3.05
C LEU A 224 19.92 -1.66 1.55
N THR A 225 18.77 -2.20 1.15
CA THR A 225 18.24 -2.04 -0.21
C THR A 225 17.31 -0.84 -0.24
N VAL A 226 17.56 0.10 -1.15
CA VAL A 226 16.71 1.28 -1.31
C VAL A 226 16.19 1.38 -2.74
N ALA A 227 14.88 1.58 -2.89
CA ALA A 227 14.34 2.07 -4.14
C ALA A 227 13.46 3.29 -3.91
N ALA A 228 13.57 4.24 -4.84
CA ALA A 228 12.75 5.40 -4.92
C ALA A 228 11.94 5.38 -6.22
N ARG A 229 10.64 5.65 -6.12
CA ARG A 229 9.75 5.87 -7.25
C ARG A 229 9.39 7.34 -7.29
N VAL A 230 9.71 7.99 -8.40
CA VAL A 230 9.42 9.40 -8.62
C VAL A 230 8.21 9.49 -9.55
N PHE A 231 7.25 10.35 -9.22
CA PHE A 231 6.09 10.63 -10.07
C PHE A 231 5.93 12.15 -10.24
N GLY A 232 5.46 12.55 -11.42
CA GLY A 232 5.39 13.97 -11.79
C GLY A 232 6.76 14.66 -11.95
N GLY A 233 7.83 13.88 -12.15
CA GLY A 233 9.21 14.38 -12.28
C GLY A 233 9.78 14.43 -13.71
N GLY A 234 9.00 14.08 -14.74
CA GLY A 234 9.48 13.93 -16.12
C GLY A 234 10.09 12.54 -16.40
N ASP A 235 11.23 12.51 -17.09
CA ASP A 235 11.84 11.28 -17.65
C ASP A 235 12.39 10.28 -16.63
N VAL A 236 12.41 10.63 -15.33
CA VAL A 236 12.91 9.76 -14.27
C VAL A 236 11.74 9.16 -13.50
N ALA A 237 11.46 7.89 -13.76
CA ALA A 237 10.40 7.14 -13.11
C ALA A 237 10.86 6.40 -11.84
N SER A 238 12.14 5.98 -11.77
CA SER A 238 12.64 5.16 -10.67
C SER A 238 14.15 5.27 -10.45
N LEU A 239 14.57 5.24 -9.19
CA LEU A 239 15.96 5.11 -8.75
C LEU A 239 16.07 3.90 -7.82
N SER A 240 17.15 3.14 -7.89
CA SER A 240 17.42 2.05 -6.95
C SER A 240 18.90 1.98 -6.64
N ALA A 241 19.25 1.75 -5.39
CA ALA A 241 20.62 1.63 -4.93
C ALA A 241 20.72 0.62 -3.78
N LEU A 242 21.85 -0.07 -3.71
CA LEU A 242 22.28 -0.78 -2.51
C LEU A 242 23.16 0.17 -1.70
N LEU A 243 22.79 0.42 -0.45
CA LEU A 243 23.52 1.33 0.43
C LEU A 243 24.35 0.52 1.41
N ALA A 244 25.67 0.63 1.31
CA ALA A 244 26.59 -0.07 2.21
C ALA A 244 26.95 0.75 3.45
N ASN A 245 26.79 2.08 3.39
CA ASN A 245 27.18 3.00 4.46
C ASN A 245 26.44 4.35 4.35
N SER A 246 26.65 5.23 5.35
CA SER A 246 26.02 6.56 5.41
C SER A 246 26.37 7.47 4.23
N LYS A 247 27.58 7.38 3.66
CA LYS A 247 27.97 8.19 2.49
C LYS A 247 27.18 7.78 1.24
N ASP A 248 26.82 6.51 1.10
CA ASP A 248 25.96 6.06 0.01
C ASP A 248 24.54 6.61 0.18
N ALA A 249 24.04 6.67 1.42
CA ALA A 249 22.77 7.28 1.75
C ALA A 249 22.74 8.79 1.41
N GLU A 250 23.77 9.55 1.80
CA GLU A 250 23.91 10.98 1.47
C GLU A 250 23.94 11.20 -0.06
N LYS A 251 24.69 10.38 -0.80
CA LYS A 251 24.72 10.44 -2.27
C LYS A 251 23.36 10.16 -2.88
N PHE A 252 22.65 9.14 -2.40
CA PHE A 252 21.31 8.79 -2.87
C PHE A 252 20.32 9.95 -2.62
N MET A 253 20.37 10.57 -1.44
CA MET A 253 19.55 11.75 -1.15
C MET A 253 19.92 12.95 -2.00
N THR A 254 21.21 13.20 -2.23
CA THR A 254 21.64 14.28 -3.13
C THR A 254 21.06 14.09 -4.54
N GLN A 255 20.98 12.84 -5.02
CA GLN A 255 20.32 12.53 -6.29
C GLN A 255 18.82 12.85 -6.22
N ILE A 256 18.11 12.37 -5.20
CA ILE A 256 16.67 12.67 -5.00
C ILE A 256 16.42 14.17 -4.93
N GLU A 257 17.19 14.91 -4.15
CA GLU A 257 17.06 16.36 -4.05
C GLU A 257 17.30 17.06 -5.38
N SER A 258 18.31 16.61 -6.15
CA SER A 258 18.57 17.15 -7.49
C SER A 258 17.35 16.97 -8.39
N TYR A 259 16.63 15.86 -8.26
CA TYR A 259 15.38 15.63 -8.97
C TYR A 259 14.25 16.50 -8.45
N LEU A 260 14.01 16.52 -7.13
CA LEU A 260 12.95 17.34 -6.52
C LEU A 260 13.11 18.83 -6.86
N LYS A 261 14.34 19.35 -6.87
CA LYS A 261 14.66 20.75 -7.26
C LYS A 261 14.37 21.05 -8.73
N LYS A 262 14.33 20.04 -9.60
CA LYS A 262 14.02 20.19 -11.04
C LYS A 262 12.52 20.05 -11.34
N MET A 263 11.73 19.55 -10.39
CA MET A 263 10.29 19.36 -10.60
C MET A 263 9.58 20.69 -10.78
N LYS A 264 8.73 20.76 -11.80
CA LYS A 264 7.89 21.91 -12.11
C LYS A 264 6.43 21.52 -11.96
N LYS A 265 5.58 22.46 -11.51
CA LYS A 265 4.11 22.25 -11.43
C LYS A 265 3.49 21.77 -12.74
N SER A 266 4.03 22.16 -13.89
CA SER A 266 3.58 21.70 -15.22
C SER A 266 3.82 20.20 -15.47
N GLN A 267 4.64 19.54 -14.65
CA GLN A 267 4.92 18.11 -14.70
C GLN A 267 4.07 17.32 -13.70
N ALA A 268 3.28 18.00 -12.86
CA ALA A 268 2.39 17.34 -11.92
C ALA A 268 1.47 16.37 -12.65
N VAL A 269 1.36 15.17 -12.12
CA VAL A 269 0.49 14.14 -12.66
C VAL A 269 -0.79 14.06 -11.84
N ARG A 270 -1.83 13.50 -12.43
CA ARG A 270 -2.98 13.08 -11.65
C ARG A 270 -2.50 12.01 -10.68
N THR A 271 -2.83 12.15 -9.40
CA THR A 271 -2.50 11.15 -8.38
C THR A 271 -3.72 10.35 -7.96
N LYS A 272 -4.90 10.96 -8.09
CA LYS A 272 -6.19 10.41 -7.68
C LYS A 272 -7.29 10.94 -8.59
N TYR A 273 -8.25 10.09 -8.94
CA TYR A 273 -9.53 10.53 -9.48
C TYR A 273 -10.54 10.71 -8.34
N LEU A 274 -11.42 11.69 -8.52
CA LEU A 274 -12.54 11.97 -7.63
C LEU A 274 -13.81 11.63 -8.40
N THR A 275 -14.73 10.94 -7.76
CA THR A 275 -16.00 10.53 -8.36
C THR A 275 -17.16 11.20 -7.67
N SER A 276 -18.29 11.27 -8.36
CA SER A 276 -19.54 11.76 -7.76
C SER A 276 -20.74 11.04 -8.37
N ALA A 277 -21.83 11.00 -7.59
CA ALA A 277 -23.11 10.50 -8.06
C ALA A 277 -23.68 11.40 -9.16
N TYR A 278 -24.37 10.78 -10.13
CA TYR A 278 -25.02 11.51 -11.21
C TYR A 278 -26.12 12.45 -10.69
N PRO A 279 -26.16 13.71 -11.16
CA PRO A 279 -27.15 14.68 -10.67
C PRO A 279 -28.57 14.25 -11.06
N GLY A 280 -29.48 14.23 -10.09
CA GLY A 280 -30.89 13.87 -10.30
C GLY A 280 -31.18 12.38 -10.45
N ARG A 281 -30.17 11.50 -10.29
CA ARG A 281 -30.37 10.05 -10.20
C ARG A 281 -30.25 9.59 -8.74
N PRO A 282 -31.06 8.61 -8.30
CA PRO A 282 -30.89 8.03 -6.98
C PRO A 282 -29.52 7.35 -6.89
N ASN A 283 -28.71 7.75 -5.91
CA ASN A 283 -27.49 7.03 -5.60
C ASN A 283 -27.84 5.91 -4.61
N ASP A 284 -27.68 4.65 -5.02
CA ASP A 284 -27.80 3.54 -4.10
C ASP A 284 -26.55 3.48 -3.21
N ILE A 285 -26.56 4.29 -2.15
CA ILE A 285 -25.50 4.34 -1.14
C ILE A 285 -25.25 2.95 -0.56
N SER A 286 -26.26 2.08 -0.49
CA SER A 286 -26.11 0.72 0.03
C SER A 286 -25.27 -0.14 -0.90
N ALA A 287 -25.45 -0.02 -2.22
CA ALA A 287 -24.60 -0.65 -3.22
C ALA A 287 -23.16 -0.13 -3.14
N VAL A 288 -22.96 1.20 -3.06
CA VAL A 288 -21.61 1.79 -2.93
C VAL A 288 -20.90 1.31 -1.66
N THR A 289 -21.63 1.26 -0.53
CA THR A 289 -21.11 0.82 0.77
C THR A 289 -20.74 -0.67 0.75
N PHE A 290 -21.63 -1.53 0.25
CA PHE A 290 -21.34 -2.96 0.11
C PHE A 290 -20.07 -3.19 -0.72
N GLN A 291 -19.88 -2.40 -1.75
CA GLN A 291 -18.81 -2.65 -2.70
C GLN A 291 -17.47 -2.11 -2.23
N SER A 292 -17.49 -0.99 -1.50
CA SER A 292 -16.33 -0.53 -0.72
C SER A 292 -15.90 -1.61 0.27
N TYR A 293 -16.86 -2.21 0.99
CA TYR A 293 -16.61 -3.34 1.89
C TYR A 293 -16.07 -4.56 1.15
N LYS A 294 -16.64 -4.91 -0.01
CA LYS A 294 -16.19 -6.02 -0.87
C LYS A 294 -14.75 -5.81 -1.32
N LYS A 295 -14.41 -4.62 -1.82
CA LYS A 295 -13.06 -4.25 -2.26
C LYS A 295 -12.05 -4.31 -1.11
N GLU A 296 -12.41 -3.79 0.06
CA GLU A 296 -11.56 -3.87 1.24
C GLU A 296 -11.33 -5.32 1.67
N THR A 297 -12.40 -6.12 1.72
CA THR A 297 -12.34 -7.53 2.09
C THR A 297 -11.48 -8.34 1.11
N LEU A 298 -11.67 -8.12 -0.18
CA LEU A 298 -10.87 -8.74 -1.22
C LEU A 298 -9.39 -8.33 -1.08
N THR A 299 -9.12 -7.05 -0.83
CA THR A 299 -7.76 -6.53 -0.58
C THR A 299 -7.10 -7.25 0.60
N ASP A 300 -7.85 -7.49 1.68
CA ASP A 300 -7.39 -8.22 2.85
C ASP A 300 -7.06 -9.67 2.51
N LEU A 301 -7.99 -10.36 1.84
CA LEU A 301 -7.78 -11.73 1.39
C LEU A 301 -6.57 -11.86 0.46
N TYR A 302 -6.36 -10.91 -0.46
CA TYR A 302 -5.19 -10.92 -1.33
C TYR A 302 -3.88 -10.69 -0.54
N SER A 303 -3.89 -9.74 0.40
CA SER A 303 -2.76 -9.51 1.28
C SER A 303 -2.42 -10.78 2.09
N ASP A 304 -3.41 -11.47 2.63
CA ASP A 304 -3.20 -12.70 3.40
C ASP A 304 -2.77 -13.86 2.51
N TYR A 305 -3.35 -14.00 1.31
CA TYR A 305 -2.88 -14.96 0.30
C TYR A 305 -1.39 -14.79 0.03
N ARG A 306 -0.94 -13.54 -0.18
CA ARG A 306 0.48 -13.25 -0.41
C ARG A 306 1.35 -13.67 0.76
N LYS A 307 0.98 -13.32 1.99
CA LYS A 307 1.72 -13.73 3.20
C LYS A 307 1.85 -15.25 3.29
N VAL A 308 0.73 -15.98 3.13
CA VAL A 308 0.72 -17.45 3.19
C VAL A 308 1.55 -18.05 2.07
N MET A 309 1.44 -17.54 0.84
CA MET A 309 2.20 -18.04 -0.31
C MET A 309 3.71 -17.81 -0.17
N THR A 310 4.13 -16.67 0.38
CA THR A 310 5.53 -16.38 0.69
C THR A 310 6.06 -17.36 1.73
N SER A 311 5.35 -17.54 2.86
CA SER A 311 5.74 -18.54 3.88
C SER A 311 5.75 -19.96 3.33
N LEU A 312 4.78 -20.33 2.49
CA LEU A 312 4.72 -21.64 1.84
C LEU A 312 5.91 -21.86 0.89
N SER A 313 6.29 -20.84 0.13
CA SER A 313 7.48 -20.88 -0.74
C SER A 313 8.75 -21.12 0.09
N ARG A 314 8.90 -20.43 1.23
CA ARG A 314 10.03 -20.61 2.16
C ARG A 314 10.04 -22.00 2.79
N VAL A 315 8.91 -22.49 3.30
CA VAL A 315 8.83 -23.85 3.85
C VAL A 315 9.15 -24.88 2.77
N ARG A 316 8.64 -24.70 1.54
CA ARG A 316 8.96 -25.58 0.40
C ARG A 316 10.42 -25.50 0.00
N SER A 317 11.08 -24.34 0.05
CA SER A 317 12.52 -24.26 -0.21
C SER A 317 13.30 -25.01 0.88
N TYR A 318 12.95 -24.81 2.15
CA TYR A 318 13.52 -25.58 3.26
C TYR A 318 13.26 -27.09 3.14
N ILE A 319 12.14 -27.55 2.58
CA ILE A 319 11.90 -28.98 2.38
C ILE A 319 12.61 -29.51 1.12
N ARG A 320 12.52 -28.80 -0.02
CA ARG A 320 13.04 -29.22 -1.33
C ARG A 320 14.56 -29.15 -1.38
N GLU A 321 15.12 -28.01 -1.03
CA GLU A 321 16.57 -27.85 -0.86
C GLU A 321 17.02 -28.59 0.40
N GLY A 322 16.12 -28.82 1.37
CA GLY A 322 16.46 -29.53 2.59
C GLY A 322 16.48 -31.05 2.59
N GLY A 323 15.72 -31.70 1.72
CA GLY A 323 15.61 -33.15 1.73
C GLY A 323 16.98 -33.82 1.52
N PRO A 324 17.68 -33.52 0.42
CA PRO A 324 19.07 -33.97 0.21
C PRO A 324 20.12 -32.91 0.54
N ALA A 325 19.87 -31.62 0.28
CA ALA A 325 20.87 -30.57 0.48
C ALA A 325 20.90 -30.05 1.92
N LEU A 326 19.78 -29.82 2.65
CA LEU A 326 19.85 -29.68 4.11
C LEU A 326 20.38 -30.97 4.73
N ARG A 327 19.99 -32.18 4.32
CA ARG A 327 20.63 -33.40 4.87
C ARG A 327 22.15 -33.47 4.62
N ARG A 328 22.67 -32.90 3.53
CA ARG A 328 24.12 -32.83 3.26
C ARG A 328 24.82 -31.66 3.96
N TYR A 329 24.25 -30.45 3.91
CA TYR A 329 24.82 -29.22 4.49
C TYR A 329 24.61 -29.13 5.99
N PHE A 330 23.45 -29.58 6.45
CA PHE A 330 23.02 -29.52 7.84
C PHE A 330 22.80 -30.90 8.47
N GLY A 331 22.49 -31.96 7.72
CA GLY A 331 22.07 -33.25 8.29
C GLY A 331 23.19 -34.04 8.96
N SER A 332 24.45 -33.68 8.75
CA SER A 332 25.49 -34.05 9.71
C SER A 332 25.37 -33.17 10.95
N ARG A 333 25.49 -31.84 10.88
CA ARG A 333 25.58 -30.97 12.07
C ARG A 333 24.27 -30.71 12.84
N LEU A 334 23.16 -30.29 12.20
CA LEU A 334 21.84 -30.09 12.84
C LEU A 334 21.30 -31.39 13.45
N CYS A 335 21.43 -32.52 12.74
CA CYS A 335 20.97 -33.81 13.29
C CYS A 335 22.00 -34.44 14.25
N GLN A 336 23.24 -33.92 14.35
CA GLN A 336 24.24 -34.29 15.37
C GLN A 336 24.15 -33.42 16.64
N VAL A 337 23.39 -32.32 16.64
CA VAL A 337 23.07 -31.60 17.89
C VAL A 337 22.25 -32.56 18.75
N SER A 338 22.93 -33.19 19.71
CA SER A 338 22.52 -34.41 20.39
C SER A 338 21.22 -34.30 21.18
N GLU A 339 20.62 -35.48 21.43
CA GLU A 339 19.47 -35.78 22.29
C GLU A 339 19.47 -35.13 23.69
N SER A 340 20.59 -34.53 24.11
CA SER A 340 20.74 -33.81 25.38
C SER A 340 20.07 -32.42 25.39
N SER A 341 19.57 -31.95 24.24
CA SER A 341 18.92 -30.64 24.08
C SER A 341 17.41 -30.81 24.18
N ARG A 342 16.71 -30.04 25.02
CA ARG A 342 15.24 -30.09 25.24
C ARG A 342 14.37 -29.72 24.00
N GLY A 343 14.88 -29.83 22.78
CA GLY A 343 14.18 -29.46 21.54
C GLY A 343 13.85 -30.67 20.68
N PRO A 344 12.98 -30.51 19.66
CA PRO A 344 12.62 -31.59 18.75
C PRO A 344 13.86 -32.12 18.03
N ASN A 345 13.92 -33.43 17.84
CA ASN A 345 14.97 -34.04 17.03
C ASN A 345 14.79 -33.69 15.54
N CYS A 346 15.79 -34.01 14.72
CA CYS A 346 15.80 -33.64 13.30
C CYS A 346 14.55 -34.14 12.54
N ASN A 347 14.10 -35.36 12.84
CA ASN A 347 12.93 -35.95 12.19
C ASN A 347 11.63 -35.29 12.66
N GLU A 348 11.52 -34.98 13.95
CA GLU A 348 10.39 -34.24 14.51
C GLU A 348 10.29 -32.85 13.90
N TYR A 349 11.42 -32.15 13.70
CA TYR A 349 11.43 -30.84 13.07
C TYR A 349 11.05 -30.89 11.58
N ILE A 350 11.59 -31.86 10.83
CA ILE A 350 11.17 -32.09 9.43
C ILE A 350 9.67 -32.43 9.36
N SER A 351 9.17 -33.25 10.29
CA SER A 351 7.74 -33.55 10.39
C SER A 351 6.93 -32.28 10.63
N ALA A 352 7.37 -31.42 11.58
CA ALA A 352 6.72 -30.15 11.86
C ALA A 352 6.71 -29.19 10.65
N LEU A 353 7.80 -29.14 9.87
CA LEU A 353 7.84 -28.36 8.62
C LEU A 353 6.87 -28.90 7.57
N ASN A 354 6.72 -30.23 7.45
CA ASN A 354 5.73 -30.81 6.54
C ASN A 354 4.30 -30.53 7.01
N THR A 355 4.00 -30.64 8.30
CA THR A 355 2.70 -30.22 8.85
C THR A 355 2.43 -28.76 8.56
N LEU A 356 3.40 -27.87 8.83
CA LEU A 356 3.27 -26.45 8.52
C LEU A 356 3.05 -26.19 7.02
N LYS A 357 3.73 -26.94 6.13
CA LYS A 357 3.52 -26.86 4.69
C LYS A 357 2.07 -27.19 4.34
N ASP A 358 1.53 -28.26 4.90
CA ASP A 358 0.16 -28.72 4.61
C ASP A 358 -0.87 -27.73 5.18
N ASP A 359 -0.65 -27.19 6.37
CA ASP A 359 -1.49 -26.14 6.97
C ASP A 359 -1.50 -24.85 6.11
N LEU A 360 -0.33 -24.45 5.58
CA LEU A 360 -0.23 -23.32 4.66
C LEU A 360 -0.93 -23.59 3.32
N GLU A 361 -0.86 -24.81 2.78
CA GLU A 361 -1.60 -25.21 1.58
C GLU A 361 -3.11 -25.17 1.80
N GLU A 362 -3.59 -25.63 2.96
CA GLU A 362 -4.99 -25.51 3.38
C GLU A 362 -5.41 -24.04 3.51
N ALA A 363 -4.61 -23.21 4.17
CA ALA A 363 -4.88 -21.77 4.30
C ALA A 363 -5.02 -21.08 2.94
N VAL A 364 -4.15 -21.40 1.97
CA VAL A 364 -4.29 -20.90 0.58
C VAL A 364 -5.63 -21.31 -0.03
N ALA A 365 -6.02 -22.58 0.11
CA ALA A 365 -7.28 -23.08 -0.43
C ALA A 365 -8.49 -22.37 0.19
N VAL A 366 -8.48 -22.13 1.50
CA VAL A 366 -9.54 -21.42 2.21
C VAL A 366 -9.61 -19.95 1.78
N ILE A 367 -8.47 -19.25 1.69
CA ILE A 367 -8.42 -17.85 1.23
C ILE A 367 -8.97 -17.73 -0.19
N ASN A 368 -8.56 -18.61 -1.11
CA ASN A 368 -9.05 -18.63 -2.49
C ASN A 368 -10.56 -18.88 -2.56
N LYS A 369 -11.08 -19.80 -1.74
CA LYS A 369 -12.52 -20.05 -1.63
C LYS A 369 -13.27 -18.81 -1.15
N HIS A 370 -12.77 -18.09 -0.14
CA HIS A 370 -13.39 -16.86 0.34
C HIS A 370 -13.32 -15.73 -0.67
N ALA A 371 -12.18 -15.56 -1.35
CA ALA A 371 -12.04 -14.58 -2.42
C ALA A 371 -13.07 -14.85 -3.53
N SER A 372 -13.18 -16.11 -3.98
CA SER A 372 -14.18 -16.50 -4.99
C SER A 372 -15.62 -16.24 -4.53
N ASN A 373 -15.95 -16.57 -3.27
CA ASN A 373 -17.28 -16.32 -2.72
C ASN A 373 -17.57 -14.82 -2.64
N CYS A 374 -16.63 -14.02 -2.15
CA CYS A 374 -16.78 -12.58 -2.07
C CYS A 374 -16.89 -11.96 -3.47
N ILE A 375 -16.13 -12.42 -4.47
CA ILE A 375 -16.26 -12.01 -5.88
C ILE A 375 -17.69 -12.26 -6.39
N ALA A 376 -18.29 -13.41 -6.04
CA ALA A 376 -19.67 -13.74 -6.42
C ALA A 376 -20.75 -13.05 -5.57
N ALA A 377 -20.39 -12.51 -4.40
CA ALA A 377 -21.31 -11.93 -3.43
C ALA A 377 -22.05 -10.71 -3.97
N ARG A 378 -23.34 -10.62 -3.62
CA ARG A 378 -24.25 -9.50 -3.96
C ARG A 378 -24.61 -8.62 -2.77
N GLN A 379 -24.24 -9.02 -1.56
CA GLN A 379 -24.48 -8.30 -0.32
C GLN A 379 -23.38 -8.56 0.71
N THR A 380 -23.25 -7.69 1.71
CA THR A 380 -22.14 -7.70 2.70
C THR A 380 -22.03 -9.03 3.44
N SER A 381 -23.16 -9.64 3.81
CA SER A 381 -23.22 -10.93 4.51
C SER A 381 -22.61 -12.09 3.74
N GLU A 382 -22.56 -12.02 2.41
CA GLU A 382 -22.00 -13.07 1.53
C GLU A 382 -20.50 -12.90 1.29
N CYS A 383 -19.99 -11.67 1.41
CA CYS A 383 -18.55 -11.38 1.33
C CYS A 383 -17.89 -11.41 2.72
N LYS A 384 -18.68 -11.45 3.81
CA LYS A 384 -18.14 -11.48 5.16
C LYS A 384 -17.17 -12.66 5.29
N THR A 385 -15.91 -12.34 5.51
CA THR A 385 -14.90 -13.34 5.85
C THR A 385 -15.37 -14.03 7.13
N PRO A 386 -15.42 -15.37 7.22
CA PRO A 386 -15.24 -15.96 8.54
C PRO A 386 -13.93 -15.40 9.07
N ASP A 387 -13.87 -15.10 10.36
CA ASP A 387 -12.68 -14.54 10.99
C ASP A 387 -11.44 -15.21 10.42
N VAL A 388 -10.68 -14.53 9.56
CA VAL A 388 -9.41 -15.05 9.03
C VAL A 388 -8.45 -15.28 10.21
N GLU A 389 -8.74 -14.65 11.35
CA GLU A 389 -8.18 -14.98 12.66
C GLU A 389 -8.34 -16.47 13.03
N THR A 390 -9.40 -17.16 12.58
CA THR A 390 -9.58 -18.63 12.76
C THR A 390 -8.59 -19.45 11.96
N LEU A 391 -8.12 -18.96 10.80
CA LEU A 391 -7.02 -19.58 10.08
C LEU A 391 -5.67 -19.32 10.77
N ASN A 392 -5.63 -18.38 11.72
CA ASN A 392 -4.43 -17.96 12.41
C ASN A 392 -3.25 -17.76 11.45
N VAL A 393 -3.52 -17.05 10.34
CA VAL A 393 -2.54 -16.78 9.27
C VAL A 393 -1.25 -16.20 9.86
N TYR A 394 -1.37 -15.36 10.90
CA TYR A 394 -0.23 -14.83 11.62
C TYR A 394 0.65 -15.93 12.20
N ASP A 395 0.12 -16.86 13.02
CA ASP A 395 0.95 -17.92 13.58
C ASP A 395 1.46 -18.91 12.53
N LEU A 396 0.69 -19.18 11.47
CA LEU A 396 1.12 -20.04 10.37
C LEU A 396 2.29 -19.45 9.57
N THR A 397 2.38 -18.13 9.50
CA THR A 397 3.45 -17.46 8.74
C THR A 397 4.76 -17.32 9.52
N ILE A 398 4.74 -17.53 10.84
CA ILE A 398 5.93 -17.46 11.71
C ILE A 398 6.64 -18.82 11.75
N ILE A 399 7.73 -18.93 10.99
CA ILE A 399 8.60 -20.11 11.05
C ILE A 399 9.48 -20.02 12.30
N ARG A 400 9.08 -20.72 13.38
CA ARG A 400 9.86 -20.78 14.63
C ARG A 400 10.97 -21.83 14.50
N TRP A 401 12.19 -21.36 14.29
CA TRP A 401 13.38 -22.21 14.39
C TRP A 401 13.67 -22.54 15.86
N PRO A 402 13.78 -23.83 16.25
CA PRO A 402 14.35 -24.22 17.53
C PRO A 402 15.69 -23.50 17.77
N GLY A 403 15.91 -22.98 18.98
CA GLY A 403 17.09 -22.15 19.27
C GLY A 403 18.42 -22.82 18.92
N GLN A 404 18.49 -24.14 19.07
CA GLN A 404 19.64 -24.95 18.66
C GLN A 404 19.93 -24.89 17.15
N TYR A 405 18.90 -24.79 16.30
CA TYR A 405 19.03 -24.71 14.86
C TYR A 405 19.28 -23.30 14.39
N LYS A 406 18.68 -22.31 15.07
CA LYS A 406 18.96 -20.89 14.85
C LYS A 406 20.44 -20.56 15.02
N LYS A 407 21.09 -21.13 16.05
CA LYS A 407 22.53 -20.93 16.29
C LYS A 407 23.38 -21.52 15.15
N VAL A 408 23.09 -22.73 14.70
CA VAL A 408 23.83 -23.38 13.60
C VAL A 408 23.64 -22.62 12.27
N LEU A 409 22.43 -22.11 12.01
CA LEU A 409 22.16 -21.25 10.85
C LEU A 409 22.97 -19.95 10.90
N LEU A 410 22.96 -19.26 12.05
CA LEU A 410 23.73 -18.03 12.25
C LEU A 410 25.24 -18.27 12.12
N ASP A 411 25.78 -19.32 12.73
CA ASP A 411 27.20 -19.65 12.68
C ASP A 411 27.67 -19.98 11.25
N GLN A 412 26.79 -20.55 10.40
CA GLN A 412 27.10 -20.84 9.00
C GLN A 412 26.98 -19.61 8.09
N LEU A 413 25.95 -18.78 8.27
CA LEU A 413 25.78 -17.54 7.51
C LEU A 413 26.95 -16.58 7.80
N LEU A 414 27.28 -16.40 9.08
CA LEU A 414 28.39 -15.54 9.51
C LEU A 414 29.78 -16.11 9.18
N GLY A 415 29.92 -17.43 9.06
CA GLY A 415 31.17 -18.07 8.65
C GLY A 415 31.42 -18.07 7.13
N SER A 416 30.44 -17.64 6.33
CA SER A 416 30.51 -17.58 4.86
C SER A 416 30.69 -16.16 4.30
N LEU A 417 30.61 -15.15 5.17
CA LEU A 417 30.98 -13.75 4.92
C LEU A 417 32.43 -13.53 5.35
#